data_AF-A6KB29-F1
#
_entry.id   AF-A6KB29-F1
#
_cell.length_a   1.000
_cell.length_b   1.000
_cell.length_c   1.000
_cell.angle_alpha   90.00
_cell.angle_beta   90.00
_cell.angle_gamma   90.00
#
_symmetry.space_group_name_H-M   'P 1'
#
loop_
_entity.id
_entity.type
_entity.pdbx_description
1 polymer ?
#
loop_
_entity_poly.entity_id
_entity_poly.type
_entity_poly.pdbx_seq_one_letter_code
_entity_poly.pdbx_strand_id
1 'polypeptide(L)' 'MEPLKKFQAHSVETKIQQILKASLKDVKYDDKAFSHLSLELADRILAAVKEFAFHRYKFIIKVLFIQKTGQAIN' A
#
# COMPACT_ATOMS: atom_id res chain seq x y z
N MET A 1 8.83 15.17 27.14
CA MET A 1 8.42 14.96 25.73
C MET A 1 8.51 13.47 25.45
N GLU A 2 7.43 12.85 25.02
CA GLU A 2 7.49 11.46 24.53
C GLU A 2 8.43 11.39 23.30
N PRO A 3 9.27 10.36 23.19
CA PRO A 3 10.16 10.24 22.04
C PRO A 3 9.33 10.04 20.77
N LEU A 4 9.55 10.88 19.77
CA LEU A 4 8.91 10.74 18.46
C LEU A 4 9.17 9.34 17.91
N LYS A 5 8.09 8.62 17.61
CA LYS A 5 8.16 7.26 17.08
C LYS A 5 8.91 7.26 15.74
N LYS A 6 10.04 6.57 15.69
CA LYS A 6 10.81 6.38 14.45
C LYS A 6 10.04 5.48 13.49
N PHE A 7 10.18 5.74 12.20
CA PHE A 7 9.59 4.88 11.17
C PHE A 7 10.15 3.45 11.30
N GLN A 8 9.24 2.47 11.27
CA GLN A 8 9.57 1.05 11.34
C GLN A 8 9.11 0.37 10.06
N ALA A 9 10.05 0.08 9.16
CA ALA A 9 9.75 -0.46 7.83
C ALA A 9 9.01 -1.80 7.92
N HIS A 10 9.45 -2.71 8.78
CA HIS A 10 8.85 -4.03 8.94
C HIS A 10 7.39 -3.97 9.42
N SER A 11 7.08 -3.10 10.39
CA SER A 11 5.72 -2.91 10.90
C SER A 11 4.78 -2.39 9.81
N VAL A 12 5.27 -1.44 9.02
CA VAL A 12 4.52 -0.85 7.90
C VAL A 12 4.33 -1.86 6.77
N GLU A 13 5.39 -2.57 6.38
CA GLU A 13 5.35 -3.61 5.35
C GLU A 13 4.35 -4.71 5.72
N THR A 14 4.39 -5.20 6.95
CA THR A 14 3.47 -6.24 7.43
C THR A 14 2.01 -5.78 7.32
N LYS A 15 1.72 -4.54 7.72
CA LYS A 15 0.37 -3.98 7.61
C LYS A 15 -0.07 -3.82 6.15
N ILE A 16 0.81 -3.33 5.29
CA ILE A 16 0.55 -3.20 3.85
C ILE A 16 0.27 -4.57 3.22
N GLN A 17 1.08 -5.58 3.55
CA GLN A 17 0.89 -6.96 3.07
C GLN A 17 -0.48 -7.53 3.49
N GLN A 18 -0.94 -7.24 4.72
CA GLN A 18 -2.28 -7.63 5.16
C GLN A 18 -3.39 -6.95 4.35
N ILE A 19 -3.26 -5.63 4.09
CA ILE A 19 -4.23 -4.88 3.28
C ILE A 19 -4.28 -5.43 1.85
N LEU A 20 -3.12 -5.68 1.25
CA LEU A 20 -3.02 -6.23 -0.11
C LEU A 20 -3.65 -7.62 -0.18
N LYS A 21 -3.31 -8.52 0.74
CA LYS A 21 -3.91 -9.87 0.79
C LYS A 21 -5.42 -9.82 0.95
N ALA A 22 -5.93 -8.95 1.82
CA ALA A 22 -7.37 -8.83 2.05
C ALA A 22 -8.11 -8.24 0.83
N SER A 23 -7.50 -7.26 0.16
CA SER A 23 -8.14 -6.53 -0.94
C SER A 23 -8.01 -7.23 -2.30
N LEU A 24 -7.01 -8.10 -2.47
CA LEU A 24 -6.72 -8.76 -3.75
C LEU A 24 -7.11 -10.25 -3.79
N LYS A 25 -7.56 -10.84 -2.67
CA LYS A 25 -7.82 -12.28 -2.56
C LYS A 25 -8.77 -12.84 -3.64
N ASP A 26 -9.83 -12.10 -3.94
CA ASP A 26 -10.93 -12.54 -4.82
C ASP A 26 -11.10 -11.61 -6.03
N VAL A 27 -10.10 -10.77 -6.32
CA VAL A 27 -10.14 -9.82 -7.44
C VAL A 27 -9.50 -10.45 -8.67
N LYS A 28 -10.29 -10.63 -9.74
CA LYS A 28 -9.77 -10.96 -11.08
C LYS A 28 -9.25 -9.71 -11.75
N TYR A 29 -8.17 -9.84 -12.53
CA TYR A 29 -7.59 -8.73 -13.26
C TYR A 29 -8.59 -8.14 -14.27
N ASP A 30 -8.89 -6.85 -14.12
CA ASP A 30 -9.76 -6.09 -15.02
C ASP A 30 -9.15 -4.69 -15.25
N ASP A 31 -8.80 -4.39 -16.49
CA ASP A 31 -8.07 -3.17 -16.87
C ASP A 31 -8.77 -1.88 -16.42
N LYS A 32 -10.10 -1.86 -16.41
CA LYS A 32 -10.89 -0.67 -16.05
C LYS A 32 -11.08 -0.55 -14.55
N ALA A 33 -11.32 -1.67 -13.86
CA ALA A 33 -11.50 -1.68 -12.40
C ALA A 33 -10.20 -1.39 -11.64
N PHE A 34 -9.04 -1.74 -12.22
CA PHE A 34 -7.76 -1.65 -11.53
C PHE A 34 -7.24 -0.21 -11.37
N SER A 35 -7.67 0.71 -12.24
CA SER A 35 -7.39 2.14 -12.08
C SER A 35 -8.03 2.68 -10.79
N HIS A 36 -9.32 2.39 -10.58
CA HIS A 36 -10.03 2.77 -9.35
C HIS A 36 -9.48 2.04 -8.12
N LEU A 37 -9.25 0.72 -8.24
CA LEU A 37 -8.68 -0.11 -7.18
C LEU A 37 -7.31 0.41 -6.72
N SER A 38 -6.48 0.91 -7.65
CA SER A 38 -5.14 1.43 -7.33
C SER A 38 -5.20 2.69 -6.47
N LEU A 39 -6.14 3.60 -6.77
CA LEU A 39 -6.34 4.82 -6.02
C LEU A 39 -6.93 4.52 -4.64
N GLU A 40 -7.92 3.64 -4.57
CA GLU A 40 -8.54 3.21 -3.32
C GLU A 40 -7.51 2.53 -2.40
N LEU A 41 -6.67 1.64 -2.94
CA LEU A 41 -5.59 1.00 -2.19
C LEU A 41 -4.53 2.00 -1.73
N ALA A 42 -4.17 2.97 -2.57
CA ALA A 42 -3.21 4.00 -2.20
C ALA A 42 -3.73 4.83 -1.00
N ASP A 43 -5.02 5.21 -1.02
CA ASP A 43 -5.65 5.95 0.07
C ASP A 43 -5.74 5.12 1.35
N ARG A 44 -6.19 3.86 1.23
CA ARG A 44 -6.29 2.92 2.36
C ARG A 44 -4.92 2.62 3.00
N ILE A 45 -3.88 2.46 2.19
CA ILE A 45 -2.50 2.29 2.68
C ILE A 45 -2.03 3.56 3.36
N LEU A 46 -2.27 4.74 2.78
CA LEU A 46 -1.90 6.02 3.38
C LEU A 46 -2.57 6.21 4.75
N ALA A 47 -3.86 5.92 4.86
CA ALA A 47 -4.60 5.96 6.12
C ALA A 47 -3.98 5.01 7.15
N ALA A 48 -3.74 3.75 6.77
CA ALA A 48 -3.14 2.76 7.66
C ALA A 48 -1.73 3.14 8.12
N VAL A 49 -0.92 3.76 7.26
CA VAL A 49 0.43 4.24 7.63
C VAL A 49 0.37 5.44 8.57
N LYS A 50 -0.63 6.31 8.42
CA LYS A 50 -0.87 7.44 9.33
C LYS A 50 -1.28 6.98 10.73
N GLU A 51 -2.00 5.87 10.87
CA GLU A 51 -2.37 5.29 12.17
C GLU A 51 -1.16 4.90 13.03
N PHE A 52 0.02 4.64 12.41
CA PHE A 52 1.23 4.37 13.17
C PHE A 52 1.81 5.59 13.91
N ALA A 53 1.26 6.79 13.67
CA ALA A 53 1.63 8.05 14.34
C ALA A 53 3.11 8.45 14.15
N PHE A 54 3.65 8.25 12.95
CA PHE A 54 4.99 8.69 12.59
C PHE A 54 5.00 10.19 12.22
N HIS A 55 4.94 11.07 13.21
CA HIS A 55 4.67 12.51 13.04
C HIS A 55 5.69 13.33 12.21
N ARG A 56 6.90 12.83 12.00
CA ARG A 56 7.99 13.58 11.34
C ARG A 56 8.12 13.31 9.84
N TYR A 57 7.32 12.39 9.28
CA TYR A 57 7.51 11.89 7.93
C TYR A 57 6.35 12.33 7.02
N LYS A 58 6.69 12.67 5.77
CA LYS A 58 5.73 12.74 4.67
C LYS A 58 5.68 11.39 3.99
N PHE A 59 4.48 10.92 3.65
CA PHE A 59 4.26 9.64 3.00
C PHE A 59 3.77 9.85 1.56
N ILE A 60 4.39 9.12 0.64
CA ILE A 60 3.97 9.04 -0.77
C ILE A 60 3.70 7.57 -1.04
N ILE A 61 2.49 7.26 -1.49
CA ILE A 61 2.08 5.89 -1.82
C ILE A 61 1.94 5.79 -3.33
N LYS A 62 2.64 4.84 -3.95
CA LYS A 62 2.53 4.52 -5.37
C LYS A 62 2.13 3.05 -5.50
N VAL A 63 0.97 2.80 -6.08
CA VAL A 63 0.45 1.46 -6.36
C VAL A 63 0.53 1.21 -7.85
N LEU A 64 1.10 0.07 -8.24
CA LEU A 64 1.22 -0.34 -9.64
C LEU A 64 0.73 -1.77 -9.77
N PHE A 65 -0.24 -1.99 -10.65
CA PHE A 65 -0.68 -3.32 -11.05
C PHE A 65 -0.08 -3.68 -12.39
N ILE A 66 0.46 -4.90 -12.48
CA ILE A 66 1.08 -5.39 -13.69
C ILE A 66 0.47 -6.74 -14.01
N GLN A 67 -0.06 -6.89 -15.22
CA GLN A 67 -0.49 -8.18 -15.71
C GLN A 67 0.74 -9.01 -16.05
N LYS A 68 0.86 -10.20 -15.47
CA LYS A 68 1.98 -11.11 -15.74
C LYS A 68 1.79 -11.77 -17.11
N THR A 69 2.26 -11.10 -18.17
CA THR A 69 2.19 -11.56 -19.58
C THR A 69 3.55 -11.99 -20.15
N GLY A 70 4.56 -12.23 -19.30
CA GLY A 70 5.91 -12.63 -19.72
C GLY A 70 6.89 -11.47 -19.92
N GLN A 71 6.52 -10.25 -19.53
CA GLN A 71 7.41 -9.08 -19.52
C GLN A 71 8.28 -9.05 -18.24
N ALA A 72 9.57 -8.70 -18.40
CA ALA A 72 10.46 -8.41 -17.28
C ALA A 72 10.20 -6.99 -16.77
N ILE A 73 10.13 -6.84 -15.45
CA ILE A 73 9.96 -5.55 -14.78
C ILE A 73 11.32 -5.17 -14.18
N ASN A 74 11.79 -3.95 -14.45
CA ASN A 74 13.06 -3.40 -13.94
C ASN A 74 12.76 -2.23 -12.99
#